data_AF-A0A1I8CIR6-F1
#
_entry.id   AF-A0A1I8CIR6-F1
#
_cell.length_a   1.000
_cell.length_b   1.000
_cell.length_c   1.000
_cell.angle_alpha   90.00
_cell.angle_beta   90.00
_cell.angle_gamma   90.00
#
_symmetry.space_group_name_H-M   'P 1'
#
loop_
_entity.id
_entity.type
_entity.pdbx_description
1 polymer ?
#
loop_
_entity_poly.entity_id
_entity_poly.type
_entity_poly.pdbx_seq_one_letter_code
_entity_poly.pdbx_strand_id
1 'polypeptide(L)'
;MTIGSNQLRRSFINYFVKNGHTYVPSSNVVPKNDGSLLFTTAGMNQFKHIFLNQAPSELGTLKRAVNSQKCIRAGGKHNDLEDVGKDNYHHTFFEMLGNWSFKDYFKAEACSYAWSYLTQELEIDKRLLYVTYFGGDQRLGLSADLEAKEIWHNLGVDDKHIVKGNVKDNFWEMGSNSGPCGPCSEIHIDRIKNRGNVSHLVNQDDADVVEIWNLVFMTQERLDDGSLKMLKGKFIDCGMGFERLLSIMQNKSSAYDTDLFENLMSAIYSMRTKNGKKYGGEVGSRLLDDCSYRIVADHIRTISIAMADGVVPGNVDQGFLVKKLIRRAGYSIVEKLNCPVGSLSKLVPIVVDSLGQAYPELNEHKDIIINSVNVEEAKFWNVINRNMKKIMSTIISTSDQVVSGDNAWFLYNSLGVPLDTTIQIAESVGKSVDTNRFHFLSKSGRKKGNVLKAVG
;
A
#
# COMPACT_ATOMS: atom_id res chain seq x y z
N MET A 1 -15.00 23.18 -8.92
CA MET A 1 -13.58 22.90 -8.61
C MET A 1 -13.55 21.57 -7.88
N THR A 2 -12.71 20.64 -8.32
CA THR A 2 -12.49 19.36 -7.62
C THR A 2 -11.75 19.61 -6.31
N ILE A 3 -12.02 18.81 -5.28
CA ILE A 3 -11.38 18.94 -3.96
C ILE A 3 -9.90 18.52 -4.05
N GLY A 4 -8.99 19.34 -3.51
CA GLY A 4 -7.56 19.02 -3.44
C GLY A 4 -7.25 18.00 -2.34
N SER A 5 -6.14 17.29 -2.46
CA SER A 5 -5.70 16.25 -1.51
C SER A 5 -5.73 16.72 -0.04
N ASN A 6 -5.10 17.84 0.27
CA ASN A 6 -5.07 18.39 1.63
C ASN A 6 -6.46 18.77 2.16
N GLN A 7 -7.35 19.25 1.28
CA GLN A 7 -8.71 19.59 1.65
C GLN A 7 -9.56 18.33 1.91
N LEU A 8 -9.42 17.29 1.08
CA LEU A 8 -10.13 16.03 1.24
C LEU A 8 -9.73 15.31 2.53
N ARG A 9 -8.43 15.23 2.82
CA ARG A 9 -7.92 14.64 4.06
C ARG A 9 -8.46 15.37 5.29
N ARG A 10 -8.45 16.71 5.25
CA ARG A 10 -8.99 17.54 6.34
C ARG A 10 -10.50 17.39 6.48
N SER A 11 -11.22 17.26 5.37
CA SER A 11 -12.68 17.04 5.37
C SER A 11 -13.03 15.77 6.16
N PHE A 12 -12.35 14.66 5.88
CA PHE A 12 -12.55 13.39 6.58
C PHE A 12 -12.31 13.52 8.09
N ILE A 13 -11.15 14.07 8.47
CA ILE A 13 -10.79 14.26 9.89
C ILE A 13 -11.81 15.15 10.59
N ASN A 14 -12.17 16.29 9.99
CA ASN A 14 -13.12 17.22 10.57
C ASN A 14 -14.52 16.63 10.72
N TYR A 15 -14.97 15.84 9.74
CA TYR A 15 -16.26 15.16 9.81
C TYR A 15 -16.36 14.24 11.03
N PHE A 16 -15.35 13.40 11.26
CA PHE A 16 -15.36 12.51 12.42
C PHE A 16 -15.09 13.24 13.74
N VAL A 17 -14.27 14.28 13.76
CA VAL A 17 -14.09 15.14 14.95
C VAL A 17 -15.42 15.79 15.37
N LYS A 18 -16.20 16.30 14.41
CA LYS A 18 -17.56 16.81 14.68
C LYS A 18 -18.50 15.73 15.25
N ASN A 19 -18.25 14.47 14.93
CA ASN A 19 -18.99 13.30 15.43
C ASN A 19 -18.39 12.68 16.70
N GLY A 20 -17.51 13.40 17.39
CA GLY A 20 -16.97 13.03 18.70
C GLY A 20 -15.75 12.11 18.66
N HIS A 21 -15.14 11.90 17.50
CA HIS A 21 -13.88 11.17 17.41
C HIS A 21 -12.71 12.06 17.79
N THR A 22 -11.77 11.51 18.56
CA THR A 22 -10.52 12.22 18.86
C THR A 22 -9.56 12.06 17.67
N TYR A 23 -9.00 13.16 17.17
CA TYR A 23 -7.91 13.06 16.21
C TYR A 23 -6.67 12.50 16.90
N VAL A 24 -6.14 11.39 16.37
CA VAL A 24 -4.89 10.79 16.83
C VAL A 24 -3.90 10.83 15.68
N PRO A 25 -2.67 11.34 15.83
CA PRO A 25 -1.69 11.33 14.75
C PRO A 25 -1.46 9.94 14.16
N SER A 26 -0.99 9.89 12.91
CA SER A 26 -0.51 8.65 12.30
C SER A 26 0.62 8.07 13.15
N SER A 27 0.63 6.75 13.37
CA SER A 27 1.81 6.09 13.91
C SER A 27 2.95 6.10 12.89
N ASN A 28 4.17 5.81 13.36
CA ASN A 28 5.29 5.50 12.49
C ASN A 28 4.97 4.29 11.60
N VAL A 29 5.55 4.25 10.40
CA VAL A 29 5.50 3.07 9.53
C VAL A 29 6.33 1.91 10.09
N VAL A 30 7.25 2.15 11.02
CA VAL A 30 7.94 1.11 11.78
C VAL A 30 7.24 0.93 13.13
N PRO A 31 6.56 -0.20 13.37
CA PRO A 31 5.88 -0.43 14.64
C PRO A 31 6.92 -0.64 15.76
N LYS A 32 6.88 0.20 16.80
CA LYS A 32 7.85 0.17 17.92
C LYS A 32 7.70 -1.06 18.83
N ASN A 33 6.49 -1.63 18.92
CA ASN A 33 6.14 -2.67 19.90
C ASN A 33 5.49 -3.91 19.26
N ASP A 34 5.68 -4.15 17.97
CA ASP A 34 5.15 -5.33 17.29
C ASP A 34 6.18 -5.95 16.33
N GLY A 35 6.98 -6.88 16.85
CA GLY A 35 7.98 -7.61 16.06
C GLY A 35 7.40 -8.57 15.02
N SER A 36 6.08 -8.76 14.98
CA SER A 36 5.43 -9.58 13.94
C SER A 36 5.19 -8.81 12.64
N LEU A 37 5.31 -7.48 12.66
CA LEU A 37 5.05 -6.60 11.53
C LEU A 37 6.35 -5.95 11.05
N LEU A 38 6.63 -6.09 9.74
CA LEU A 38 7.76 -5.38 9.12
C LEU A 38 7.48 -3.87 9.02
N PHE A 39 6.26 -3.52 8.62
CA PHE A 39 5.75 -2.16 8.56
C PHE A 39 4.30 -2.11 9.03
N THR A 40 3.84 -0.91 9.40
CA THR A 40 2.44 -0.59 9.61
C THR A 40 1.67 -0.73 8.28
N THR A 41 0.70 -1.64 8.23
CA THR A 41 -0.07 -1.98 7.01
C THR A 41 -1.50 -1.46 7.04
N ALA A 42 -1.98 -1.01 8.21
CA ALA A 42 -3.31 -0.47 8.44
C ALA A 42 -3.35 0.53 9.61
N GLY A 43 -4.35 1.42 9.62
CA GLY A 43 -4.58 2.37 10.71
C GLY A 43 -4.80 1.73 12.08
N MET A 44 -5.37 0.53 12.11
CA MET A 44 -5.66 -0.20 13.35
C MET A 44 -4.43 -0.68 14.12
N ASN A 45 -3.24 -0.75 13.49
CA ASN A 45 -2.07 -1.37 14.11
C ASN A 45 -1.66 -0.68 15.42
N GLN A 46 -1.73 0.65 15.49
CA GLN A 46 -1.43 1.40 16.72
C GLN A 46 -2.47 1.20 17.83
N PHE A 47 -3.66 0.74 17.48
CA PHE A 47 -4.77 0.48 18.41
C PHE A 47 -4.91 -1.00 18.78
N LYS A 48 -4.01 -1.88 18.29
CA LYS A 48 -4.00 -3.32 18.58
C LYS A 48 -4.24 -3.63 20.07
N HIS A 49 -3.52 -2.96 20.95
CA HIS A 49 -3.63 -3.20 22.39
C HIS A 49 -4.97 -2.75 22.99
N ILE A 50 -5.69 -1.80 22.38
CA ILE A 50 -7.04 -1.43 22.83
C ILE A 50 -8.01 -2.59 22.54
N PHE A 51 -7.97 -3.13 21.33
CA PHE A 51 -8.83 -4.26 20.93
C PHE A 51 -8.60 -5.48 21.83
N LEU A 52 -7.33 -5.75 22.17
CA LEU A 52 -6.94 -6.87 23.03
C LEU A 52 -7.11 -6.59 24.54
N ASN A 53 -7.60 -5.40 24.91
CA ASN A 53 -7.76 -4.98 26.32
C ASN A 53 -6.43 -5.02 27.12
N GLN A 54 -5.34 -4.61 26.46
CA GLN A 54 -3.97 -4.57 26.95
C GLN A 54 -3.35 -3.15 26.88
N ALA A 55 -4.14 -2.15 26.49
CA ALA A 55 -3.65 -0.78 26.31
C ALA A 55 -3.22 -0.14 27.65
N PRO A 56 -2.18 0.71 27.64
CA PRO A 56 -1.87 1.60 28.77
C PRO A 56 -3.07 2.49 29.13
N SER A 57 -3.09 3.04 30.35
CA SER A 57 -4.24 3.81 30.86
C SER A 57 -4.65 4.98 29.95
N GLU A 58 -3.70 5.73 29.40
CA GLU A 58 -3.99 6.87 28.53
C GLU A 58 -4.68 6.45 27.22
N LEU A 59 -4.07 5.56 26.45
CA LEU A 59 -4.65 5.04 25.20
C LEU A 59 -5.92 4.21 25.46
N GLY A 60 -6.00 3.52 26.61
CA GLY A 60 -7.13 2.68 27.00
C GLY A 60 -8.39 3.46 27.38
N THR A 61 -8.30 4.77 27.59
CA THR A 61 -9.48 5.64 27.84
C THR A 61 -10.15 6.10 26.55
N LEU A 62 -9.48 5.95 25.41
CA LEU A 62 -9.97 6.38 24.11
C LEU A 62 -11.22 5.59 23.73
N LYS A 63 -12.30 6.31 23.40
CA LYS A 63 -13.58 5.72 22.97
C LYS A 63 -13.78 5.73 21.47
N ARG A 64 -13.28 6.78 20.81
CA ARG A 64 -13.44 7.02 19.37
C ARG A 64 -12.20 7.72 18.85
N ALA A 65 -11.71 7.33 17.68
CA ALA A 65 -10.54 7.94 17.08
C ALA A 65 -10.67 8.12 15.57
N VAL A 66 -9.99 9.11 15.00
CA VAL A 66 -9.89 9.33 13.55
C VAL A 66 -8.49 9.76 13.15
N ASN A 67 -7.97 9.28 12.01
CA ASN A 67 -6.73 9.77 11.43
C ASN A 67 -6.57 9.49 9.93
N SER A 68 -5.41 9.91 9.39
CA SER A 68 -4.87 9.46 8.10
C SER A 68 -3.56 8.70 8.35
N GLN A 69 -3.59 7.37 8.38
CA GLN A 69 -2.43 6.55 8.70
C GLN A 69 -1.52 6.36 7.49
N LYS A 70 -0.21 6.54 7.70
CA LYS A 70 0.85 6.10 6.79
C LYS A 70 0.92 4.57 6.75
N CYS A 71 0.67 3.95 5.60
CA CYS A 71 0.72 2.50 5.43
C CYS A 71 1.78 2.10 4.40
N ILE A 72 2.56 1.06 4.69
CA ILE A 72 3.49 0.45 3.72
C ILE A 72 3.14 -1.04 3.54
N ARG A 73 2.79 -1.43 2.31
CA ARG A 73 2.49 -2.82 1.91
C ARG A 73 3.54 -3.35 0.93
N ALA A 74 4.70 -3.70 1.47
CA ALA A 74 5.81 -4.26 0.68
C ALA A 74 6.45 -5.51 1.33
N GLY A 75 5.65 -6.28 2.08
CA GLY A 75 6.07 -7.53 2.69
C GLY A 75 5.03 -8.09 3.67
N GLY A 76 5.16 -9.37 4.03
CA GLY A 76 4.21 -10.04 4.93
C GLY A 76 2.90 -10.43 4.24
N LYS A 77 1.78 -10.38 4.98
CA LYS A 77 0.43 -10.77 4.50
C LYS A 77 -0.07 -9.87 3.38
N HIS A 78 0.16 -8.56 3.49
CA HIS A 78 -0.28 -7.55 2.52
C HIS A 78 0.95 -7.00 1.80
N ASN A 79 1.11 -7.35 0.52
CA ASN A 79 2.28 -7.00 -0.26
C ASN A 79 1.90 -6.67 -1.71
N ASP A 80 1.88 -5.37 -1.99
CA ASP A 80 1.43 -4.83 -3.28
C ASP A 80 2.63 -4.42 -4.18
N LEU A 81 3.86 -4.61 -3.69
CA LEU A 81 5.10 -4.12 -4.32
C LEU A 81 5.32 -4.59 -5.77
N GLU A 82 4.86 -5.80 -6.08
CA GLU A 82 5.03 -6.36 -7.42
C GLU A 82 4.01 -5.81 -8.43
N ASP A 83 2.90 -5.26 -7.95
CA ASP A 83 1.81 -4.71 -8.75
C ASP A 83 1.93 -3.20 -8.96
N VAL A 84 2.70 -2.52 -8.10
CA VAL A 84 3.08 -1.11 -8.28
C VAL A 84 3.60 -0.83 -9.69
N GLY A 85 2.91 0.09 -10.36
CA GLY A 85 3.18 0.55 -11.71
C GLY A 85 2.54 -0.28 -12.83
N LYS A 86 2.05 -1.50 -12.56
CA LYS A 86 1.32 -2.30 -13.54
C LYS A 86 -0.13 -1.84 -13.70
N ASP A 87 -0.74 -1.43 -12.59
CA ASP A 87 -2.09 -0.89 -12.54
C ASP A 87 -2.12 0.58 -12.08
N ASN A 88 -3.33 1.07 -11.82
CA ASN A 88 -3.65 2.46 -11.54
C ASN A 88 -3.97 2.76 -10.07
N TYR A 89 -3.92 1.77 -9.17
CA TYR A 89 -4.51 1.90 -7.83
C TYR A 89 -3.76 1.17 -6.71
N HIS A 90 -2.77 0.33 -7.00
CA HIS A 90 -1.85 -0.21 -6.00
C HIS A 90 -0.63 0.69 -5.80
N HIS A 91 -0.27 0.84 -4.52
CA HIS A 91 0.86 1.62 -4.06
C HIS A 91 1.63 0.84 -3.00
N THR A 92 2.95 1.05 -2.93
CA THR A 92 3.74 0.55 -1.81
C THR A 92 3.42 1.35 -0.55
N PHE A 93 3.39 2.68 -0.67
CA PHE A 93 2.96 3.61 0.36
C PHE A 93 1.63 4.24 -0.03
N PHE A 94 0.66 4.19 0.87
CA PHE A 94 -0.61 4.87 0.72
C PHE A 94 -1.09 5.39 2.07
N GLU A 95 -2.08 6.27 2.02
CA GLU A 95 -2.74 6.75 3.22
C GLU A 95 -4.06 6.02 3.45
N MET A 96 -4.24 5.52 4.67
CA MET A 96 -5.50 4.94 5.11
C MET A 96 -6.25 5.93 5.99
N LEU A 97 -7.34 6.50 5.46
CA LEU A 97 -8.28 7.28 6.25
C LEU A 97 -9.07 6.33 7.14
N GLY A 98 -8.92 6.46 8.46
CA GLY A 98 -9.53 5.53 9.40
C GLY A 98 -10.31 6.20 10.51
N ASN A 99 -11.36 5.51 10.96
CA ASN A 99 -12.12 5.88 12.14
C ASN A 99 -12.41 4.62 12.98
N TRP A 100 -12.36 4.78 14.30
CA TRP A 100 -12.44 3.67 15.25
C TRP A 100 -13.48 3.91 16.33
N SER A 101 -14.08 2.80 16.79
CA SER A 101 -14.90 2.73 18.00
C SER A 101 -14.33 1.71 18.96
N PHE A 102 -14.10 2.12 20.21
CA PHE A 102 -13.55 1.31 21.27
C PHE A 102 -14.58 1.10 22.37
N LYS A 103 -15.43 0.07 22.22
CA LYS A 103 -16.53 -0.23 23.13
C LYS A 103 -17.48 0.97 23.31
N ASP A 104 -17.79 1.64 22.20
CA ASP A 104 -18.70 2.77 22.11
C ASP A 104 -19.83 2.40 21.13
N TYR A 105 -19.87 2.96 19.91
CA TYR A 105 -20.83 2.60 18.87
C TYR A 105 -20.42 1.35 18.08
N PHE A 106 -21.35 0.77 17.30
CA PHE A 106 -21.07 -0.41 16.49
C PHE A 106 -21.61 -0.27 15.06
N LYS A 107 -22.21 -1.33 14.48
CA LYS A 107 -22.50 -1.42 13.05
C LYS A 107 -23.40 -0.29 12.53
N ALA A 108 -24.51 0.00 13.22
CA ALA A 108 -25.51 0.94 12.72
C ALA A 108 -24.93 2.33 12.52
N GLU A 109 -24.23 2.85 13.53
CA GLU A 109 -23.58 4.16 13.46
C GLU A 109 -22.35 4.13 12.55
N ALA A 110 -21.57 3.05 12.51
CA ALA A 110 -20.43 2.93 11.60
C ALA A 110 -20.88 3.05 10.13
N CYS A 111 -21.91 2.29 9.74
CA CYS A 111 -22.48 2.35 8.39
C CYS A 111 -23.11 3.73 8.12
N SER A 112 -23.83 4.30 9.09
CA SER A 112 -24.45 5.63 8.97
C SER A 112 -23.40 6.74 8.76
N TYR A 113 -22.30 6.71 9.51
CA TYR A 113 -21.20 7.67 9.36
C TYR A 113 -20.53 7.56 8.01
N ALA A 114 -20.21 6.35 7.56
CA ALA A 114 -19.58 6.13 6.27
C ALA A 114 -20.48 6.57 5.12
N TRP A 115 -21.76 6.19 5.16
CA TRP A 115 -22.75 6.55 4.14
C TRP A 115 -22.96 8.06 4.07
N SER A 116 -23.10 8.72 5.22
CA SER A 116 -23.35 10.17 5.27
C SER A 116 -22.12 10.97 4.82
N TYR A 117 -20.91 10.54 5.17
CA TYR A 117 -19.69 11.18 4.66
C TYR A 117 -19.60 11.10 3.14
N LEU A 118 -19.78 9.91 2.55
CA LEU A 118 -19.67 9.76 1.11
C LEU A 118 -20.79 10.50 0.36
N THR A 119 -22.04 10.41 0.85
CA THR A 119 -23.20 10.82 0.06
C THR A 119 -23.72 12.22 0.38
N GLN A 120 -23.43 12.75 1.57
CA GLN A 120 -23.87 14.08 2.00
C GLN A 120 -22.68 15.06 2.05
N GLU A 121 -21.57 14.70 2.69
CA GLU A 121 -20.41 15.61 2.80
C GLU A 121 -19.59 15.68 1.49
N LEU A 122 -19.42 14.55 0.81
CA LEU A 122 -18.72 14.48 -0.47
C LEU A 122 -19.66 14.48 -1.68
N GLU A 123 -20.97 14.43 -1.45
CA GLU A 123 -22.00 14.46 -2.51
C GLU A 123 -21.80 13.39 -3.61
N ILE A 124 -21.22 12.23 -3.26
CA ILE A 124 -21.09 11.11 -4.20
C ILE A 124 -22.49 10.56 -4.48
N ASP A 125 -22.78 10.37 -5.78
CA ASP A 125 -24.05 9.81 -6.23
C ASP A 125 -24.23 8.39 -5.69
N LYS A 126 -25.25 8.23 -4.83
CA LYS A 126 -25.63 6.96 -4.19
C LYS A 126 -25.82 5.81 -5.19
N ARG A 127 -26.21 6.11 -6.43
CA ARG A 127 -26.43 5.11 -7.49
C ARG A 127 -25.14 4.47 -7.99
N LEU A 128 -24.00 5.06 -7.70
CA LEU A 128 -22.69 4.50 -8.04
C LEU A 128 -22.13 3.62 -6.92
N LEU A 129 -22.73 3.66 -5.72
CA LEU A 129 -22.22 2.96 -4.55
C LEU A 129 -22.88 1.58 -4.40
N TYR A 130 -22.03 0.62 -4.07
CA TYR A 130 -22.36 -0.76 -3.74
C TYR A 130 -21.83 -1.08 -2.35
N VAL A 131 -22.52 -1.93 -1.61
CA VAL A 131 -22.07 -2.35 -0.27
C VAL A 131 -22.08 -3.87 -0.17
N THR A 132 -21.10 -4.44 0.52
CA THR A 132 -21.00 -5.87 0.76
C THR A 132 -21.32 -6.21 2.22
N TYR A 133 -21.81 -7.42 2.49
CA TYR A 133 -21.93 -7.94 3.86
C TYR A 133 -21.39 -9.37 3.94
N PHE A 134 -20.90 -9.78 5.10
CA PHE A 134 -20.33 -11.12 5.27
C PHE A 134 -21.40 -12.23 5.10
N GLY A 135 -21.18 -13.12 4.13
CA GLY A 135 -22.12 -14.19 3.78
C GLY A 135 -22.09 -15.44 4.66
N GLY A 136 -21.19 -15.50 5.65
CA GLY A 136 -20.94 -16.67 6.48
C GLY A 136 -19.91 -17.63 5.87
N ASP A 137 -19.33 -18.50 6.70
CA ASP A 137 -18.51 -19.64 6.27
C ASP A 137 -18.78 -20.83 7.19
N GLN A 138 -19.35 -21.91 6.61
CA GLN A 138 -19.71 -23.11 7.36
C GLN A 138 -18.49 -23.86 7.92
N ARG A 139 -17.33 -23.80 7.25
CA ARG A 139 -16.11 -24.51 7.68
C ARG A 139 -15.52 -23.87 8.94
N LEU A 140 -15.67 -22.55 9.07
CA LEU A 140 -15.27 -21.79 10.25
C LEU A 140 -16.37 -21.67 11.31
N GLY A 141 -17.56 -22.22 11.06
CA GLY A 141 -18.72 -22.11 11.97
C GLY A 141 -19.24 -20.67 12.10
N LEU A 142 -19.04 -19.83 11.09
CA LEU A 142 -19.42 -18.42 11.10
C LEU A 142 -20.74 -18.20 10.34
N SER A 143 -21.73 -17.63 11.00
CA SER A 143 -23.01 -17.27 10.38
C SER A 143 -22.89 -16.02 9.50
N ALA A 144 -23.84 -15.85 8.57
CA ALA A 144 -23.94 -14.63 7.78
C ALA A 144 -24.29 -13.41 8.65
N ASP A 145 -23.71 -12.26 8.33
CA ASP A 145 -23.98 -10.99 8.99
C ASP A 145 -25.21 -10.30 8.39
N LEU A 146 -26.40 -10.85 8.68
CA LEU A 146 -27.67 -10.30 8.20
C LEU A 146 -28.03 -8.97 8.87
N GLU A 147 -27.46 -8.68 10.04
CA GLU A 147 -27.62 -7.39 10.72
C GLU A 147 -27.01 -6.26 9.87
N ALA A 148 -25.81 -6.45 9.31
CA ALA A 148 -25.20 -5.48 8.41
C ALA A 148 -26.03 -5.26 7.13
N LYS A 149 -26.60 -6.33 6.55
CA LYS A 149 -27.51 -6.24 5.40
C LYS A 149 -28.73 -5.36 5.72
N GLU A 150 -29.37 -5.60 6.85
CA GLU A 150 -30.57 -4.86 7.27
C GLU A 150 -30.26 -3.40 7.56
N ILE A 151 -29.11 -3.10 8.18
CA ILE A 151 -28.66 -1.73 8.41
C ILE A 151 -28.53 -0.96 7.08
N TRP A 152 -27.90 -1.57 6.06
CA TRP A 152 -27.76 -0.92 4.75
C TRP A 152 -29.10 -0.68 4.06
N HIS A 153 -30.01 -1.64 4.12
CA HIS A 153 -31.37 -1.47 3.62
C HIS A 153 -32.07 -0.29 4.31
N ASN A 154 -31.98 -0.21 5.64
CA ASN A 154 -32.59 0.87 6.42
C ASN A 154 -31.95 2.24 6.17
N LEU A 155 -30.69 2.30 5.74
CA LEU A 155 -30.02 3.53 5.29
C LEU A 155 -30.43 3.95 3.86
N GLY A 156 -31.30 3.17 3.20
CA GLY A 156 -31.84 3.45 1.88
C GLY A 156 -30.95 3.01 0.72
N VAL A 157 -30.03 2.06 0.94
CA VAL A 157 -29.31 1.40 -0.15
C VAL A 157 -30.27 0.46 -0.87
N ASP A 158 -30.32 0.55 -2.21
CA ASP A 158 -31.13 -0.35 -3.03
C ASP A 158 -30.65 -1.81 -2.82
N ASP A 159 -31.58 -2.74 -2.59
CA ASP A 159 -31.26 -4.16 -2.35
C ASP A 159 -30.39 -4.77 -3.45
N LYS A 160 -30.53 -4.29 -4.69
CA LYS A 160 -29.72 -4.76 -5.82
C LYS A 160 -28.24 -4.33 -5.74
N HIS A 161 -27.92 -3.38 -4.86
CA HIS A 161 -26.58 -2.88 -4.56
C HIS A 161 -26.02 -3.43 -3.24
N ILE A 162 -26.80 -4.23 -2.49
CA ILE A 162 -26.35 -4.93 -1.27
C ILE A 162 -25.90 -6.34 -1.65
N VAL A 163 -24.59 -6.53 -1.77
CA VAL A 163 -23.97 -7.74 -2.31
C VAL A 163 -23.54 -8.68 -1.19
N LYS A 164 -23.84 -9.97 -1.35
CA LYS A 164 -23.38 -11.00 -0.42
C LYS A 164 -21.89 -11.30 -0.65
N GLY A 165 -21.09 -11.06 0.37
CA GLY A 165 -19.66 -11.33 0.43
C GLY A 165 -19.29 -12.76 0.81
N ASN A 166 -18.02 -13.10 0.65
CA ASN A 166 -17.43 -14.38 1.06
C ASN A 166 -16.44 -14.17 2.23
N VAL A 167 -15.78 -15.24 2.70
CA VAL A 167 -14.79 -15.17 3.79
C VAL A 167 -13.47 -14.50 3.40
N LYS A 168 -13.08 -14.55 2.13
CA LYS A 168 -11.85 -13.92 1.65
C LYS A 168 -11.95 -12.39 1.71
N ASP A 169 -13.12 -11.87 1.32
CA ASP A 169 -13.30 -10.42 1.14
C ASP A 169 -13.99 -9.78 2.36
N ASN A 170 -14.97 -10.47 2.98
CA ASN A 170 -15.79 -9.91 4.05
C ASN A 170 -15.49 -10.46 5.47
N PHE A 171 -14.32 -11.05 5.67
CA PHE A 171 -13.80 -11.37 7.00
C PHE A 171 -12.36 -10.87 7.13
N TRP A 172 -12.17 -9.77 7.84
CA TRP A 172 -10.90 -9.06 7.90
C TRP A 172 -10.07 -9.49 9.11
N GLU A 173 -8.75 -9.57 8.93
CA GLU A 173 -7.83 -9.96 9.99
C GLU A 173 -6.48 -9.26 9.84
N MET A 174 -5.95 -8.75 10.96
CA MET A 174 -4.73 -7.96 11.00
C MET A 174 -3.48 -8.70 10.51
N GLY A 175 -3.31 -9.95 10.94
CA GLY A 175 -2.10 -10.75 10.75
C GLY A 175 -2.36 -12.03 9.97
N SER A 176 -1.28 -12.70 9.52
CA SER A 176 -1.39 -14.02 8.88
C SER A 176 -1.63 -15.15 9.90
N ASN A 177 -1.22 -14.95 11.16
CA ASN A 177 -1.20 -16.00 12.17
C ASN A 177 -2.10 -15.68 13.37
N SER A 178 -2.13 -14.42 13.84
CA SER A 178 -2.94 -14.03 15.00
C SER A 178 -3.27 -12.53 15.02
N GLY A 179 -4.26 -12.16 15.85
CA GLY A 179 -4.65 -10.79 16.13
C GLY A 179 -6.16 -10.53 16.00
N PRO A 180 -6.60 -9.29 16.27
CA PRO A 180 -8.00 -8.90 16.14
C PRO A 180 -8.55 -9.10 14.72
N CYS A 181 -9.77 -9.59 14.64
CA CYS A 181 -10.47 -9.90 13.39
C CYS A 181 -12.01 -9.85 13.56
N GLY A 182 -12.72 -9.90 12.45
CA GLY A 182 -14.18 -9.98 12.44
C GLY A 182 -14.79 -9.87 11.05
N PRO A 183 -16.11 -10.08 10.93
CA PRO A 183 -16.83 -9.79 9.71
C PRO A 183 -16.70 -8.31 9.37
N CYS A 184 -16.73 -7.98 8.08
CA CYS A 184 -16.67 -6.62 7.61
C CYS A 184 -17.64 -6.34 6.47
N SER A 185 -17.91 -5.06 6.25
CA SER A 185 -18.73 -4.55 5.17
C SER A 185 -17.92 -3.55 4.36
N GLU A 186 -17.83 -3.74 3.06
CA GLU A 186 -17.06 -2.86 2.18
C GLU A 186 -18.00 -1.98 1.38
N ILE A 187 -17.58 -0.75 1.11
CA ILE A 187 -18.22 0.16 0.18
C ILE A 187 -17.38 0.18 -1.09
N HIS A 188 -18.04 -0.10 -2.20
CA HIS A 188 -17.51 -0.14 -3.56
C HIS A 188 -18.14 0.99 -4.37
N ILE A 189 -17.44 1.44 -5.41
CA ILE A 189 -17.96 2.44 -6.34
C ILE A 189 -17.77 2.00 -7.78
N ASP A 190 -18.83 2.15 -8.56
CA ASP A 190 -18.78 2.12 -10.01
C ASP A 190 -18.37 3.49 -10.57
N ARG A 191 -17.24 3.53 -11.25
CA ARG A 191 -16.67 4.75 -11.83
C ARG A 191 -17.30 5.10 -13.19
N ILE A 192 -17.99 4.14 -13.82
CA ILE A 192 -18.69 4.34 -15.09
C ILE A 192 -20.15 4.71 -14.81
N LYS A 193 -20.52 5.93 -15.17
CA LYS A 193 -21.91 6.38 -15.07
C LYS A 193 -22.77 5.70 -16.13
N ASN A 194 -24.02 5.38 -15.75
CA ASN A 194 -25.09 4.91 -16.65
C ASN A 194 -24.92 3.50 -17.26
N ARG A 195 -24.12 2.58 -16.68
CA ARG A 195 -24.04 1.18 -17.17
C ARG A 195 -25.03 0.19 -16.53
N GLY A 196 -25.96 0.67 -15.71
CA GLY A 196 -26.95 -0.17 -15.02
C GLY A 196 -26.42 -0.80 -13.73
N ASN A 197 -26.99 -1.93 -13.30
CA ASN A 197 -26.55 -2.62 -12.09
C ASN A 197 -25.31 -3.50 -12.36
N VAL A 198 -24.20 -3.20 -11.69
CA VAL A 198 -22.93 -3.95 -11.79
C VAL A 198 -22.54 -4.70 -10.53
N SER A 199 -23.51 -5.09 -9.70
CA SER A 199 -23.25 -5.89 -8.48
C SER A 199 -22.45 -7.17 -8.74
N HIS A 200 -22.54 -7.75 -9.94
CA HIS A 200 -21.79 -8.93 -10.36
C HIS A 200 -20.28 -8.66 -10.59
N LEU A 201 -19.84 -7.41 -10.66
CA LEU A 201 -18.44 -7.00 -10.79
C LEU A 201 -17.79 -6.64 -9.44
N VAL A 202 -18.59 -6.49 -8.38
CA VAL A 202 -18.08 -6.22 -7.02
C VAL A 202 -17.20 -7.39 -6.57
N ASN A 203 -15.99 -7.08 -6.09
CA ASN A 203 -14.95 -8.06 -5.72
C ASN A 203 -14.53 -9.01 -6.86
N GLN A 204 -14.63 -8.57 -8.13
CA GLN A 204 -14.18 -9.33 -9.31
C GLN A 204 -12.94 -8.73 -10.01
N ASP A 205 -12.12 -7.95 -9.28
CA ASP A 205 -10.91 -7.30 -9.80
C ASP A 205 -11.13 -6.40 -11.04
N ASP A 206 -12.33 -5.82 -11.17
CA ASP A 206 -12.66 -4.84 -12.22
C ASP A 206 -12.04 -3.46 -11.88
N ALA A 207 -11.35 -2.85 -12.85
CA ALA A 207 -10.63 -1.59 -12.63
C ALA A 207 -11.56 -0.38 -12.39
N ASP A 208 -12.83 -0.49 -12.78
CA ASP A 208 -13.84 0.56 -12.66
C ASP A 208 -14.86 0.27 -11.54
N VAL A 209 -14.88 -0.92 -10.94
CA VAL A 209 -15.61 -1.24 -9.70
C VAL A 209 -14.62 -1.46 -8.57
N VAL A 210 -14.34 -0.40 -7.83
CA VAL A 210 -13.26 -0.40 -6.84
C VAL A 210 -13.76 -0.30 -5.41
N GLU A 211 -13.16 -1.09 -4.53
CA GLU A 211 -13.31 -0.95 -3.08
C GLU A 211 -12.72 0.40 -2.64
N ILE A 212 -13.52 1.21 -1.95
CA ILE A 212 -13.08 2.50 -1.40
C ILE A 212 -12.95 2.46 0.12
N TRP A 213 -13.83 1.76 0.83
CA TRP A 213 -13.88 1.81 2.30
C TRP A 213 -14.31 0.49 2.91
N ASN A 214 -13.49 -0.09 3.78
CA ASN A 214 -13.82 -1.28 4.54
C ASN A 214 -14.21 -0.92 5.99
N LEU A 215 -15.34 -1.44 6.48
CA LEU A 215 -15.86 -1.28 7.83
C LEU A 215 -15.80 -2.63 8.55
N VAL A 216 -14.79 -2.83 9.39
CA VAL A 216 -14.56 -4.08 10.12
C VAL A 216 -15.27 -4.05 11.48
N PHE A 217 -16.12 -5.06 11.70
CA PHE A 217 -16.89 -5.26 12.92
C PHE A 217 -16.14 -6.21 13.86
N MET A 218 -15.07 -5.69 14.46
CA MET A 218 -14.16 -6.48 15.28
C MET A 218 -14.85 -7.03 16.53
N THR A 219 -14.91 -8.36 16.58
CA THR A 219 -15.54 -9.13 17.66
C THR A 219 -14.71 -10.33 18.09
N GLN A 220 -13.67 -10.69 17.33
CA GLN A 220 -12.88 -11.89 17.51
C GLN A 220 -11.37 -11.60 17.48
N GLU A 221 -10.59 -12.53 18.00
CA GLU A 221 -9.15 -12.61 17.89
C GLU A 221 -8.80 -13.99 17.32
N ARG A 222 -7.99 -14.03 16.26
CA ARG A 222 -7.37 -15.27 15.81
C ARG A 222 -6.16 -15.56 16.68
N LEU A 223 -6.09 -16.78 17.21
CA LEU A 223 -4.93 -17.28 17.96
C LEU A 223 -3.95 -17.98 17.02
N ASP A 224 -2.72 -18.19 17.47
CA ASP A 224 -1.64 -18.79 16.66
C ASP A 224 -1.95 -20.22 16.18
N ASP A 225 -2.86 -20.94 16.86
CA ASP A 225 -3.36 -22.26 16.45
C ASP A 225 -4.46 -22.20 15.38
N GLY A 226 -4.82 -20.98 14.94
CA GLY A 226 -5.87 -20.71 13.96
C GLY A 226 -7.27 -20.65 14.56
N SER A 227 -7.47 -20.93 15.85
CA SER A 227 -8.79 -20.82 16.49
C SER A 227 -9.22 -19.37 16.67
N LEU A 228 -10.54 -19.16 16.78
CA LEU A 228 -11.15 -17.85 16.98
C LEU A 228 -11.67 -17.73 18.42
N LYS A 229 -11.28 -16.64 19.09
CA LYS A 229 -11.71 -16.30 20.45
C LYS A 229 -12.47 -14.98 20.45
N MET A 230 -13.53 -14.86 21.25
CA MET A 230 -14.26 -13.59 21.37
C MET A 230 -13.43 -12.52 22.09
N LEU A 231 -13.45 -11.31 21.56
CA LEU A 231 -12.89 -10.13 22.22
C LEU A 231 -13.76 -9.72 23.42
N LYS A 232 -13.14 -9.04 24.41
CA LYS A 232 -13.84 -8.46 25.58
C LYS A 232 -14.50 -7.11 25.23
N GLY A 233 -15.29 -7.09 24.17
CA GLY A 233 -15.98 -5.91 23.66
C GLY A 233 -16.30 -6.03 22.17
N LYS A 234 -17.10 -5.08 21.69
CA LYS A 234 -17.35 -4.85 20.26
C LYS A 234 -16.59 -3.60 19.83
N PHE A 235 -15.97 -3.66 18.67
CA PHE A 235 -15.11 -2.59 18.18
C PHE A 235 -15.37 -2.34 16.70
N ILE A 236 -15.12 -1.11 16.27
CA ILE A 236 -15.15 -0.72 14.86
C ILE A 236 -13.73 -0.35 14.45
N ASP A 237 -13.30 -0.91 13.33
CA ASP A 237 -12.09 -0.52 12.61
C ASP A 237 -12.46 -0.26 11.16
N CYS A 238 -12.40 1.00 10.75
CA CYS A 238 -12.67 1.39 9.38
C CYS A 238 -11.39 1.86 8.69
N GLY A 239 -11.23 1.50 7.41
CA GLY A 239 -10.11 1.93 6.58
C GLY A 239 -10.54 2.25 5.16
N MET A 240 -10.27 3.48 4.72
CA MET A 240 -10.53 3.97 3.36
C MET A 240 -9.23 4.35 2.67
N GLY A 241 -9.03 3.86 1.46
CA GLY A 241 -7.86 4.22 0.64
C GLY A 241 -7.95 5.67 0.18
N PHE A 242 -7.09 6.54 0.71
CA PHE A 242 -7.15 7.97 0.42
C PHE A 242 -6.94 8.28 -1.06
N GLU A 243 -5.91 7.69 -1.69
CA GLU A 243 -5.58 7.87 -3.09
C GLU A 243 -6.73 7.42 -4.01
N ARG A 244 -7.40 6.32 -3.66
CA ARG A 244 -8.59 5.85 -4.39
C ARG A 244 -9.72 6.85 -4.29
N LEU A 245 -10.07 7.30 -3.08
CA LEU A 245 -11.11 8.31 -2.88
C LEU A 245 -10.77 9.62 -3.61
N LEU A 246 -9.52 10.07 -3.53
CA LEU A 246 -9.08 11.31 -4.16
C LEU A 246 -9.24 11.25 -5.68
N SER A 247 -8.87 10.12 -6.31
CA SER A 247 -9.05 9.94 -7.76
C SER A 247 -10.52 10.04 -8.18
N ILE A 248 -11.45 9.53 -7.37
CA ILE A 248 -12.89 9.64 -7.60
C ILE A 248 -13.33 11.10 -7.47
N MET A 249 -12.94 11.76 -6.39
CA MET A 249 -13.32 13.16 -6.12
C MET A 249 -12.73 14.16 -7.12
N GLN A 250 -11.64 13.78 -7.79
CA GLN A 250 -11.03 14.55 -8.88
C GLN A 250 -11.46 14.08 -10.28
N ASN A 251 -12.37 13.11 -10.37
CA ASN A 251 -12.85 12.52 -11.62
C ASN A 251 -11.71 12.04 -12.52
N LYS A 252 -10.73 11.35 -11.93
CA LYS A 252 -9.55 10.78 -12.57
C LYS A 252 -9.66 9.27 -12.65
N SER A 253 -9.19 8.65 -13.73
CA SER A 253 -9.21 7.19 -13.86
C SER A 253 -8.12 6.50 -13.03
N SER A 254 -7.05 7.19 -12.69
CA SER A 254 -5.95 6.66 -11.88
C SER A 254 -5.67 7.49 -10.63
N ALA A 255 -5.22 6.83 -9.56
CA ALA A 255 -4.66 7.51 -8.40
C ALA A 255 -3.44 8.36 -8.78
N TYR A 256 -2.68 7.92 -9.78
CA TYR A 256 -1.48 8.59 -10.28
C TYR A 256 -1.77 9.86 -11.10
N ASP A 257 -3.04 10.14 -11.42
CA ASP A 257 -3.45 11.35 -12.15
C ASP A 257 -3.95 12.46 -11.20
N THR A 258 -3.79 12.28 -9.90
CA THR A 258 -4.23 13.24 -8.88
C THR A 258 -3.13 14.25 -8.55
N ASP A 259 -3.49 15.32 -7.85
CA ASP A 259 -2.56 16.35 -7.36
C ASP A 259 -1.46 15.79 -6.44
N LEU A 260 -1.61 14.58 -5.90
CA LEU A 260 -0.55 13.88 -5.16
C LEU A 260 0.64 13.46 -6.04
N PHE A 261 0.42 13.23 -7.33
CA PHE A 261 1.42 12.64 -8.22
C PHE A 261 1.75 13.52 -9.43
N GLU A 262 0.83 14.38 -9.88
CA GLU A 262 1.03 15.22 -11.08
C GLU A 262 2.35 16.01 -11.05
N ASN A 263 2.70 16.59 -9.90
CA ASN A 263 3.96 17.33 -9.72
C ASN A 263 5.21 16.43 -9.80
N LEU A 264 5.13 15.20 -9.27
CA LEU A 264 6.21 14.22 -9.39
C LEU A 264 6.39 13.81 -10.86
N MET A 265 5.30 13.50 -11.56
CA MET A 265 5.36 13.11 -12.98
C MET A 265 5.94 14.23 -13.85
N SER A 266 5.52 15.47 -13.61
CA SER A 266 6.03 16.66 -14.31
C SER A 266 7.54 16.86 -14.06
N ALA A 267 7.98 16.73 -12.80
CA ALA A 267 9.39 16.86 -12.45
C ALA A 267 10.24 15.78 -13.10
N ILE A 268 9.78 14.52 -13.09
CA ILE A 268 10.47 13.41 -13.77
C ILE A 268 10.62 13.72 -15.26
N TYR A 269 9.55 14.17 -15.93
CA TYR A 269 9.60 14.54 -17.34
C TYR A 269 10.60 15.68 -17.60
N SER A 270 10.62 16.70 -16.75
CA SER A 270 11.53 17.86 -16.88
C SER A 270 13.02 17.51 -16.75
N MET A 271 13.35 16.40 -16.08
CA MET A 271 14.72 15.96 -15.88
C MET A 271 15.25 15.05 -17.00
N ARG A 272 14.41 14.62 -17.95
CA ARG A 272 14.84 13.71 -19.02
C ARG A 272 15.89 14.38 -19.91
N THR A 273 16.92 13.61 -20.29
CA THR A 273 17.99 14.07 -21.19
C THR A 273 17.80 13.67 -22.65
N LYS A 274 16.81 12.81 -22.91
CA LYS A 274 16.45 12.35 -24.25
C LYS A 274 14.95 12.55 -24.48
N ASN A 275 14.57 12.66 -25.75
CA ASN A 275 13.17 12.68 -26.14
C ASN A 275 12.46 11.43 -25.61
N GLY A 276 11.28 11.64 -25.05
CA GLY A 276 10.38 10.57 -24.66
C GLY A 276 9.02 11.14 -24.28
N LYS A 277 8.09 10.27 -23.92
CA LYS A 277 6.71 10.67 -23.65
C LYS A 277 6.57 11.31 -22.27
N LYS A 278 5.67 12.29 -22.19
CA LYS A 278 5.07 12.71 -20.91
C LYS A 278 4.24 11.54 -20.39
N TYR A 279 4.02 11.50 -19.08
CA TYR A 279 3.12 10.52 -18.49
C TYR A 279 1.73 10.60 -19.13
N GLY A 280 1.26 9.49 -19.69
CA GLY A 280 0.02 9.40 -20.46
C GLY A 280 -1.10 8.59 -19.80
N GLY A 281 -0.79 7.86 -18.73
CA GLY A 281 -1.75 7.00 -18.01
C GLY A 281 -1.93 5.60 -18.62
N GLU A 282 -1.09 5.18 -19.57
CA GLU A 282 -1.16 3.85 -20.18
C GLU A 282 -0.78 2.75 -19.16
N VAL A 283 -1.55 1.66 -19.15
CA VAL A 283 -1.37 0.48 -18.28
C VAL A 283 -1.22 -0.81 -19.08
N GLY A 284 -0.78 -1.89 -18.42
CA GLY A 284 -0.76 -3.24 -19.01
C GLY A 284 0.61 -3.76 -19.46
N SER A 285 1.68 -2.95 -19.41
CA SER A 285 3.04 -3.43 -19.67
C SER A 285 4.11 -2.69 -18.87
N ARG A 286 5.10 -3.44 -18.36
CA ARG A 286 6.30 -2.91 -17.67
C ARG A 286 7.27 -2.17 -18.60
N LEU A 287 7.12 -2.35 -19.91
CA LEU A 287 7.96 -1.69 -20.91
C LEU A 287 7.48 -0.26 -21.22
N LEU A 288 6.29 0.12 -20.76
CA LEU A 288 5.77 1.47 -20.94
C LEU A 288 6.53 2.45 -20.04
N ASP A 289 6.87 3.63 -20.59
CA ASP A 289 7.38 4.76 -19.81
C ASP A 289 6.47 5.04 -18.61
N ASP A 290 5.15 4.97 -18.80
CA ASP A 290 4.14 5.23 -17.78
C ASP A 290 4.23 4.28 -16.57
N CYS A 291 4.61 3.02 -16.78
CA CYS A 291 4.90 2.10 -15.67
C CYS A 291 6.10 2.59 -14.85
N SER A 292 7.15 3.09 -15.52
CA SER A 292 8.34 3.61 -14.86
C SER A 292 8.07 4.92 -14.12
N TYR A 293 7.23 5.81 -14.67
CA TYR A 293 6.75 7.01 -13.98
C TYR A 293 6.06 6.64 -12.65
N ARG A 294 5.11 5.70 -12.70
CA ARG A 294 4.39 5.22 -11.51
C ARG A 294 5.32 4.59 -10.48
N ILE A 295 6.24 3.71 -10.89
CA ILE A 295 7.23 3.08 -9.99
C ILE A 295 8.08 4.14 -9.29
N VAL A 296 8.62 5.11 -10.04
CA VAL A 296 9.49 6.14 -9.46
C VAL A 296 8.73 7.01 -8.47
N ALA A 297 7.51 7.44 -8.82
CA ALA A 297 6.70 8.30 -7.98
C ALA A 297 6.22 7.59 -6.70
N ASP A 298 5.77 6.34 -6.79
CA ASP A 298 5.39 5.53 -5.64
C ASP A 298 6.58 5.28 -4.69
N HIS A 299 7.71 4.84 -5.25
CA HIS A 299 8.84 4.45 -4.45
C HIS A 299 9.48 5.65 -3.75
N ILE A 300 9.58 6.82 -4.39
CA ILE A 300 10.14 7.99 -3.70
C ILE A 300 9.25 8.48 -2.55
N ARG A 301 7.91 8.37 -2.67
CA ARG A 301 6.99 8.62 -1.55
C ARG A 301 7.27 7.64 -0.40
N THR A 302 7.35 6.35 -0.71
CA THR A 302 7.62 5.29 0.27
C THR A 302 8.96 5.47 0.97
N ILE A 303 10.02 5.73 0.20
CA ILE A 303 11.38 5.96 0.71
C ILE A 303 11.37 7.18 1.66
N SER A 304 10.79 8.29 1.23
CA SER A 304 10.76 9.52 2.02
C SER A 304 10.02 9.32 3.35
N ILE A 305 8.86 8.67 3.32
CA ILE A 305 8.07 8.36 4.52
C ILE A 305 8.81 7.41 5.46
N ALA A 306 9.34 6.30 4.95
CA ALA A 306 10.05 5.33 5.77
C ALA A 306 11.28 5.95 6.44
N MET A 307 12.02 6.78 5.70
CA MET A 307 13.21 7.45 6.21
C MET A 307 12.88 8.58 7.21
N ALA A 308 11.77 9.31 7.00
CA ALA A 308 11.29 10.29 7.99
C ALA A 308 10.90 9.62 9.32
N ASP A 309 10.41 8.37 9.27
CA ASP A 309 10.14 7.56 10.46
C ASP A 309 11.38 6.81 11.01
N GLY A 310 12.58 7.13 10.51
CA GLY A 310 13.85 6.67 11.04
C GLY A 310 14.45 5.42 10.37
N VAL A 311 13.88 4.92 9.27
CA VAL A 311 14.46 3.78 8.54
C VAL A 311 15.70 4.21 7.79
N VAL A 312 16.82 3.50 7.98
CA VAL A 312 18.07 3.73 7.26
C VAL A 312 18.27 2.63 6.21
N PRO A 313 18.64 2.96 4.95
CA PRO A 313 18.95 1.96 3.93
C PRO A 313 20.04 0.98 4.42
N GLY A 314 19.77 -0.32 4.32
CA GLY A 314 20.59 -1.36 4.94
C GLY A 314 20.47 -2.72 4.26
N ASN A 315 21.03 -3.76 4.87
CA ASN A 315 21.01 -5.13 4.32
C ASN A 315 20.03 -6.07 5.04
N VAL A 316 19.29 -5.57 6.03
CA VAL A 316 18.33 -6.34 6.84
C VAL A 316 16.98 -5.62 6.92
N ASP A 317 15.91 -6.40 7.01
CA ASP A 317 14.54 -5.97 7.33
C ASP A 317 14.07 -4.70 6.59
N GLN A 318 13.59 -3.68 7.32
CA GLN A 318 13.07 -2.43 6.74
C GLN A 318 14.14 -1.69 5.94
N GLY A 319 15.38 -1.68 6.42
CA GLY A 319 16.50 -1.06 5.73
C GLY A 319 16.81 -1.74 4.40
N PHE A 320 16.69 -3.07 4.33
CA PHE A 320 16.80 -3.82 3.07
C PHE A 320 15.71 -3.44 2.09
N LEU A 321 14.46 -3.29 2.56
CA LEU A 321 13.38 -2.86 1.69
C LEU A 321 13.62 -1.45 1.14
N VAL A 322 13.93 -0.46 2.00
CA VAL A 322 14.19 0.91 1.53
C VAL A 322 15.35 0.94 0.53
N LYS A 323 16.43 0.20 0.80
CA LYS A 323 17.54 0.01 -0.14
C LYS A 323 17.08 -0.59 -1.48
N LYS A 324 16.23 -1.62 -1.45
CA LYS A 324 15.65 -2.25 -2.65
C LYS A 324 14.84 -1.24 -3.47
N LEU A 325 13.99 -0.44 -2.82
CA LEU A 325 13.16 0.59 -3.46
C LEU A 325 14.01 1.69 -4.10
N ILE A 326 15.04 2.19 -3.40
CA ILE A 326 15.99 3.19 -3.96
C ILE A 326 16.61 2.67 -5.25
N ARG A 327 17.06 1.41 -5.27
CA ARG A 327 17.71 0.80 -6.44
C ARG A 327 16.73 0.57 -7.59
N ARG A 328 15.52 0.08 -7.30
CA ARG A 328 14.48 -0.15 -8.32
C ARG A 328 14.03 1.18 -8.96
N ALA A 329 13.77 2.20 -8.15
CA ALA A 329 13.41 3.53 -8.64
C ALA A 329 14.58 4.22 -9.35
N GLY A 330 15.79 4.13 -8.81
CA GLY A 330 17.01 4.68 -9.39
C GLY A 330 17.35 4.08 -10.75
N TYR A 331 17.15 2.76 -10.91
CA TYR A 331 17.25 2.12 -12.22
C TYR A 331 16.18 2.61 -13.19
N SER A 332 14.90 2.63 -12.78
CA SER A 332 13.79 3.08 -13.64
C SER A 332 13.95 4.53 -14.09
N ILE A 333 14.29 5.46 -13.19
CA ILE A 333 14.41 6.88 -13.53
C ILE A 333 15.57 7.15 -14.51
N VAL A 334 16.68 6.41 -14.39
CA VAL A 334 17.86 6.59 -15.25
C VAL A 334 17.72 5.83 -16.57
N GLU A 335 17.48 4.51 -16.53
CA GLU A 335 17.55 3.65 -17.72
C GLU A 335 16.26 3.63 -18.53
N LYS A 336 15.10 3.73 -17.86
CA LYS A 336 13.81 3.71 -18.55
C LYS A 336 13.35 5.13 -18.89
N LEU A 337 13.53 6.06 -17.97
CA LEU A 337 13.10 7.45 -18.17
C LEU A 337 14.22 8.37 -18.68
N ASN A 338 15.45 7.91 -18.86
CA ASN A 338 16.55 8.70 -19.41
C ASN A 338 16.88 9.98 -18.60
N CYS A 339 16.67 9.97 -17.28
CA CYS A 339 17.12 11.05 -16.41
C CYS A 339 18.59 10.82 -15.99
N PRO A 340 19.33 11.88 -15.62
CA PRO A 340 20.68 11.72 -15.08
C PRO A 340 20.70 10.94 -13.76
N VAL A 341 21.81 10.25 -13.47
CA VAL A 341 22.08 9.69 -12.13
C VAL A 341 21.98 10.81 -11.08
N GLY A 342 21.35 10.53 -9.94
CA GLY A 342 21.10 11.52 -8.89
C GLY A 342 19.81 12.30 -9.06
N SER A 343 18.98 11.96 -10.06
CA SER A 343 17.67 12.59 -10.24
C SER A 343 16.61 12.12 -9.24
N LEU A 344 16.78 10.93 -8.63
CA LEU A 344 15.80 10.38 -7.70
C LEU A 344 15.66 11.24 -6.44
N SER A 345 16.77 11.69 -5.85
CA SER A 345 16.76 12.53 -4.65
C SER A 345 16.13 13.90 -4.87
N LYS A 346 16.14 14.42 -6.11
CA LYS A 346 15.50 15.69 -6.49
C LYS A 346 13.98 15.66 -6.39
N LEU A 347 13.38 14.47 -6.30
CA LEU A 347 11.94 14.29 -6.10
C LEU A 347 11.54 14.38 -4.62
N VAL A 348 12.47 14.25 -3.66
CA VAL A 348 12.17 14.33 -2.21
C VAL A 348 11.51 15.66 -1.83
N PRO A 349 12.01 16.85 -2.26
CA PRO A 349 11.33 18.12 -1.98
C PRO A 349 9.87 18.14 -2.41
N ILE A 350 9.54 17.53 -3.55
CA ILE A 350 8.17 17.51 -4.10
C ILE A 350 7.26 16.61 -3.24
N VAL A 351 7.80 15.49 -2.72
CA VAL A 351 7.10 14.65 -1.74
C VAL A 351 6.82 15.43 -0.47
N VAL A 352 7.80 16.20 0.03
CA VAL A 352 7.64 17.05 1.22
C VAL A 352 6.58 18.13 0.99
N ASP A 353 6.56 18.77 -0.17
CA ASP A 353 5.55 19.80 -0.49
C ASP A 353 4.12 19.21 -0.54
N SER A 354 3.99 17.97 -1.02
CA SER A 354 2.69 17.28 -1.13
C SER A 354 2.19 16.73 0.22
N LEU A 355 3.08 16.10 1.01
CA LEU A 355 2.70 15.32 2.19
C LEU A 355 3.12 15.96 3.52
N GLY A 356 4.03 16.94 3.51
CA GLY A 356 4.64 17.51 4.72
C GLY A 356 3.66 18.27 5.62
N GLN A 357 2.51 18.70 5.10
CA GLN A 357 1.45 19.24 5.96
C GLN A 357 0.76 18.15 6.79
N ALA A 358 0.56 16.96 6.22
CA ALA A 358 -0.06 15.84 6.90
C ALA A 358 0.93 15.11 7.82
N TYR A 359 2.21 15.10 7.44
CA TYR A 359 3.30 14.39 8.11
C TYR A 359 4.50 15.32 8.32
N PRO A 360 4.48 16.18 9.36
CA PRO A 360 5.48 17.22 9.61
C PRO A 360 6.92 16.71 9.69
N GLU A 361 7.13 15.49 10.16
CA GLU A 361 8.42 14.80 10.26
C GLU A 361 9.16 14.68 8.91
N LEU A 362 8.45 14.75 7.78
CA LEU A 362 9.06 14.84 6.45
C LEU A 362 9.87 16.14 6.27
N ASN A 363 9.37 17.26 6.79
CA ASN A 363 10.06 18.54 6.73
C ASN A 363 11.34 18.50 7.57
N GLU A 364 11.25 17.90 8.76
CA GLU A 364 12.36 17.78 9.71
C GLU A 364 13.52 16.96 9.14
N HIS A 365 13.22 15.89 8.40
CA HIS A 365 14.22 14.93 7.90
C HIS A 365 14.59 15.12 6.42
N LYS A 366 14.04 16.13 5.73
CA LYS A 366 14.19 16.34 4.27
C LYS A 366 15.64 16.20 3.78
N ASP A 367 16.58 16.91 4.39
CA ASP A 367 17.98 16.93 3.94
C ASP A 367 18.69 15.58 4.19
N ILE A 368 18.36 14.91 5.29
CA ILE A 368 18.87 13.58 5.62
C ILE A 368 18.39 12.55 4.59
N ILE A 369 17.12 12.63 4.19
CA ILE A 369 16.52 11.78 3.17
C ILE A 369 17.24 12.00 1.83
N ILE A 370 17.37 13.26 1.38
CA ILE A 370 18.06 13.61 0.12
C ILE A 370 19.48 13.04 0.08
N ASN A 371 20.26 13.28 1.13
CA ASN A 371 21.64 12.82 1.20
C ASN A 371 21.75 11.29 1.20
N SER A 372 20.88 10.61 1.95
CA SER A 372 20.90 9.15 2.02
C SER A 372 20.50 8.49 0.69
N VAL A 373 19.50 9.05 0.00
CA VAL A 373 19.12 8.58 -1.35
C VAL A 373 20.28 8.75 -2.33
N ASN A 374 20.94 9.91 -2.34
CA ASN A 374 22.11 10.15 -3.18
C ASN A 374 23.25 9.16 -2.92
N VAL A 375 23.56 8.90 -1.64
CA VAL A 375 24.64 7.98 -1.26
C VAL A 375 24.33 6.55 -1.69
N GLU A 376 23.11 6.05 -1.47
CA GLU A 376 22.75 4.69 -1.88
C GLU A 376 22.62 4.56 -3.40
N GLU A 377 22.08 5.55 -4.10
CA GLU A 377 22.01 5.58 -5.57
C GLU A 377 23.42 5.56 -6.19
N ALA A 378 24.36 6.34 -5.67
CA ALA A 378 25.75 6.33 -6.13
C ALA A 378 26.43 4.97 -5.91
N LYS A 379 26.22 4.35 -4.73
CA LYS A 379 26.72 2.98 -4.45
C LYS A 379 26.15 1.97 -5.43
N PHE A 380 24.87 2.06 -5.73
CA PHE A 380 24.20 1.19 -6.70
C PHE A 380 24.81 1.32 -8.10
N TRP A 381 24.91 2.54 -8.64
CA TRP A 381 25.47 2.75 -9.98
C TRP A 381 26.94 2.38 -10.08
N ASN A 382 27.74 2.57 -9.04
CA ASN A 382 29.11 2.08 -9.00
C ASN A 382 29.19 0.55 -9.16
N VAL A 383 28.27 -0.20 -8.54
CA VAL A 383 28.19 -1.66 -8.70
C VAL A 383 27.78 -2.04 -10.12
N ILE A 384 26.73 -1.40 -10.65
CA ILE A 384 26.22 -1.70 -11.99
C ILE A 384 27.26 -1.39 -13.08
N ASN A 385 27.85 -0.20 -13.05
CA ASN A 385 28.83 0.24 -14.06
C ASN A 385 30.09 -0.63 -14.06
N ARG A 386 30.60 -0.99 -12.88
CA ARG A 386 31.79 -1.85 -12.75
C ARG A 386 31.56 -3.24 -13.34
N ASN A 387 30.33 -3.76 -13.23
CA ASN A 387 29.99 -5.12 -13.60
C ASN A 387 29.24 -5.24 -14.94
N MET A 388 28.95 -4.12 -15.62
CA MET A 388 28.03 -4.08 -16.77
C MET A 388 28.36 -5.11 -17.85
N LYS A 389 29.65 -5.21 -18.25
CA LYS A 389 30.08 -6.21 -19.25
C LYS A 389 29.75 -7.64 -18.81
N LYS A 390 29.99 -7.97 -17.54
CA LYS A 390 29.72 -9.30 -17.00
C LYS A 390 28.22 -9.55 -16.89
N ILE A 391 27.45 -8.57 -16.40
CA ILE A 391 25.98 -8.62 -16.33
C ILE A 391 25.41 -8.94 -17.72
N MET A 392 25.77 -8.14 -18.72
CA MET A 392 25.29 -8.33 -20.09
C MET A 392 25.73 -9.67 -20.67
N SER A 393 26.98 -10.09 -20.45
CA SER A 393 27.41 -11.42 -20.90
C SER A 393 26.59 -12.53 -20.24
N THR A 394 26.30 -12.46 -18.95
CA THR A 394 25.53 -13.48 -18.22
C THR A 394 24.06 -13.53 -18.64
N ILE A 395 23.47 -12.38 -19.02
CA ILE A 395 22.08 -12.29 -19.48
C ILE A 395 21.97 -12.66 -20.97
N ILE A 396 22.87 -12.18 -21.82
CA ILE A 396 22.82 -12.39 -23.28
C ILE A 396 23.33 -13.77 -23.66
N SER A 397 24.39 -14.29 -23.03
CA SER A 397 25.05 -15.54 -23.44
C SER A 397 24.21 -16.80 -23.22
N THR A 398 23.03 -16.69 -22.58
CA THR A 398 22.06 -17.78 -22.56
C THR A 398 21.41 -17.87 -23.94
N SER A 399 21.48 -19.02 -24.61
CA SER A 399 20.68 -19.27 -25.82
C SER A 399 19.17 -19.19 -25.54
N ASP A 400 18.81 -19.40 -24.28
CA ASP A 400 17.43 -19.50 -23.83
C ASP A 400 16.82 -18.12 -23.58
N GLN A 401 15.51 -18.03 -23.81
CA GLN A 401 14.67 -16.85 -23.50
C GLN A 401 14.53 -16.59 -21.99
N VAL A 402 14.97 -17.53 -21.16
CA VAL A 402 14.91 -17.45 -19.69
C VAL A 402 16.33 -17.48 -19.14
N VAL A 403 16.72 -16.43 -18.40
CA VAL A 403 17.95 -16.41 -17.61
C VAL A 403 17.77 -17.32 -16.40
N SER A 404 18.66 -18.29 -16.22
CA SER A 404 18.57 -19.26 -15.12
C SER A 404 18.67 -18.58 -13.75
N GLY A 405 17.99 -19.16 -12.75
CA GLY A 405 18.06 -18.65 -11.38
C GLY A 405 19.47 -18.76 -10.76
N ASP A 406 20.29 -19.70 -11.21
CA ASP A 406 21.70 -19.81 -10.82
C ASP A 406 22.53 -18.64 -11.36
N ASN A 407 22.28 -18.19 -12.60
CA ASN A 407 22.91 -16.99 -13.15
C ASN A 407 22.45 -15.73 -12.42
N ALA A 408 21.14 -15.59 -12.16
CA ALA A 408 20.62 -14.48 -11.36
C ALA A 408 21.21 -14.49 -9.94
N TRP A 409 21.38 -15.67 -9.34
CA TRP A 409 22.00 -15.83 -8.03
C TRP A 409 23.49 -15.46 -8.05
N PHE A 410 24.22 -15.82 -9.11
CA PHE A 410 25.60 -15.39 -9.31
C PHE A 410 25.71 -13.87 -9.38
N LEU A 411 24.85 -13.21 -10.17
CA LEU A 411 24.82 -11.74 -10.28
C LEU A 411 24.55 -11.08 -8.93
N TYR A 412 23.62 -11.63 -8.14
CA TYR A 412 23.32 -11.13 -6.81
C TYR A 412 24.44 -11.38 -5.79
N ASN A 413 24.83 -12.64 -5.61
CA ASN A 413 25.73 -13.06 -4.54
C ASN A 413 27.19 -12.65 -4.81
N SER A 414 27.62 -12.68 -6.06
CA SER A 414 29.03 -12.44 -6.43
C SER A 414 29.28 -11.02 -6.92
N LEU A 415 28.32 -10.43 -7.63
CA LEU A 415 28.49 -9.09 -8.22
C LEU A 415 27.66 -8.00 -7.51
N GLY A 416 26.81 -8.37 -6.54
CA GLY A 416 25.99 -7.41 -5.79
C GLY A 416 24.84 -6.80 -6.58
N VAL A 417 24.47 -7.39 -7.73
CA VAL A 417 23.40 -6.91 -8.61
C VAL A 417 22.05 -7.42 -8.10
N PRO A 418 21.11 -6.53 -7.71
CA PRO A 418 19.80 -6.96 -7.23
C PRO A 418 19.06 -7.84 -8.24
N LEU A 419 18.22 -8.76 -7.76
CA LEU A 419 17.35 -9.57 -8.61
C LEU A 419 16.46 -8.67 -9.47
N ASP A 420 15.81 -7.67 -8.88
CA ASP A 420 14.93 -6.74 -9.61
C ASP A 420 15.67 -6.06 -10.78
N THR A 421 16.90 -5.59 -10.55
CA THR A 421 17.73 -5.01 -11.62
C THR A 421 18.06 -6.04 -12.69
N THR A 422 18.34 -7.29 -12.30
CA THR A 422 18.56 -8.39 -13.25
C THR A 422 17.32 -8.63 -14.11
N ILE A 423 16.12 -8.64 -13.51
CA ILE A 423 14.84 -8.77 -14.21
C ILE A 423 14.67 -7.59 -15.18
N GLN A 424 14.86 -6.36 -14.73
CA GLN A 424 14.68 -5.17 -15.56
C GLN A 424 15.65 -5.10 -16.76
N ILE A 425 16.88 -5.59 -16.58
CA ILE A 425 17.87 -5.72 -17.68
C ILE A 425 17.46 -6.86 -18.62
N ALA A 426 17.09 -8.03 -18.10
CA ALA A 426 16.64 -9.16 -18.92
C ALA A 426 15.41 -8.78 -19.79
N GLU A 427 14.41 -8.12 -19.20
CA GLU A 427 13.22 -7.64 -19.91
C GLU A 427 13.59 -6.65 -21.04
N SER A 428 14.62 -5.81 -20.83
CA SER A 428 15.08 -4.84 -21.86
C SER A 428 15.69 -5.49 -23.10
N VAL A 429 16.14 -6.75 -22.99
CA VAL A 429 16.66 -7.55 -24.09
C VAL A 429 15.72 -8.69 -24.49
N GLY A 430 14.44 -8.61 -24.10
CA GLY A 430 13.40 -9.57 -24.47
C GLY A 430 13.46 -10.91 -23.72
N LYS A 431 14.18 -11.00 -22.60
CA LYS A 431 14.32 -12.22 -21.80
C LYS A 431 13.55 -12.12 -20.47
N SER A 432 13.27 -13.27 -19.87
CA SER A 432 12.76 -13.39 -18.50
C SER A 432 13.79 -14.01 -17.56
N VAL A 433 13.51 -14.08 -16.26
CA VAL A 433 14.40 -14.67 -15.25
C VAL A 433 13.65 -15.73 -14.45
N ASP A 434 14.28 -16.88 -14.21
CA ASP A 434 13.78 -17.89 -13.29
C ASP A 434 13.96 -17.43 -11.83
N THR A 435 12.97 -16.71 -11.33
CA THR A 435 12.93 -16.20 -9.96
C THR A 435 12.72 -17.31 -8.93
N ASN A 436 12.02 -18.39 -9.29
CA ASN A 436 11.77 -19.51 -8.39
C ASN A 436 13.08 -20.18 -7.96
N ARG A 437 13.95 -20.48 -8.93
CA ARG A 437 15.27 -21.05 -8.66
C ARG A 437 16.16 -20.07 -7.89
N PHE A 438 16.13 -18.78 -8.23
CA PHE A 438 16.85 -17.76 -7.46
C PHE A 438 16.44 -17.77 -5.98
N HIS A 439 15.13 -17.79 -5.70
CA HIS A 439 14.62 -17.77 -4.33
C HIS A 439 14.98 -19.04 -3.56
N PHE A 440 14.97 -20.20 -4.22
CA PHE A 440 15.44 -21.46 -3.66
C PHE A 440 16.93 -21.38 -3.24
N LEU A 441 17.79 -20.84 -4.10
CA LEU A 441 19.22 -20.65 -3.82
C LEU A 441 19.45 -19.64 -2.71
N SER A 442 18.70 -18.54 -2.70
CA SER A 442 18.77 -17.50 -1.66
C SER A 442 18.46 -18.04 -0.26
N LYS A 443 17.41 -18.86 -0.15
CA LYS A 443 17.08 -19.53 1.12
C LYS A 443 18.17 -20.52 1.55
N SER A 444 18.75 -21.27 0.60
CA SER A 444 19.79 -22.27 0.88
C SER A 444 21.15 -21.64 1.24
N GLY A 445 21.52 -20.53 0.59
CA GLY A 445 22.74 -19.77 0.86
C GLY A 445 22.72 -19.10 2.24
N ARG A 446 21.57 -18.55 2.66
CA ARG A 446 21.39 -18.00 4.02
C ARG A 446 21.57 -19.06 5.11
N LYS A 447 21.09 -20.29 4.89
CA LYS A 447 21.30 -21.41 5.84
C LYS A 447 22.79 -21.75 6.00
N LYS A 448 23.57 -21.78 4.91
CA LYS A 448 25.02 -22.04 4.98
C LYS A 448 25.81 -20.93 5.68
N GLY A 449 25.44 -19.66 5.45
CA GLY A 449 26.08 -18.51 6.10
C GLY A 449 25.84 -18.45 7.62
N ASN A 450 24.67 -18.87 8.09
CA ASN A 450 24.36 -18.94 9.53
C ASN A 450 25.07 -20.09 10.24
N VAL A 451 25.31 -21.22 9.56
CA VAL A 451 26.12 -22.33 10.11
C VAL A 451 27.59 -21.91 10.27
N LEU A 452 28.15 -21.16 9.33
CA LEU A 452 29.53 -20.66 9.42
C LEU A 452 29.73 -19.60 10.52
N LYS A 453 28.69 -18.82 10.86
CA LYS A 453 28.73 -17.86 11.98
C LYS A 453 28.49 -18.49 13.36
N ALA A 454 27.91 -19.69 13.42
CA ALA A 454 27.71 -20.43 14.68
C ALA A 454 28.93 -21.28 15.07
N VAL A 455 29.94 -21.36 14.21
CA VAL A 455 31.18 -22.15 14.39
C VAL A 455 32.40 -21.23 14.47
N GLY A 456 32.20 -19.91 14.60
CA GLY A 456 33.26 -18.88 14.64
C GLY A 456 33.35 -18.18 15.98
#